data_AF-X7YQU6-F1
#
_entry.id   AF-X7YQU6-F1
#
_cell.length_a   1.000
_cell.length_b   1.000
_cell.length_c   1.000
_cell.angle_alpha   90.00
_cell.angle_beta   90.00
_cell.angle_gamma   90.00
#
_symmetry.space_group_name_H-M   'P 1'
#
loop_
_entity.id
_entity.type
_entity.pdbx_description
1 polymer ?
#
loop_
_entity_poly.entity_id
_entity_poly.type
_entity_poly.pdbx_seq_one_letter_code
_entity_poly.pdbx_strand_id
1 'polypeptide(L)'
;MIVLPAVDVVDGRAVRLVQGRAGSESEYGSAVDAALAWQRDGAEWIHLVDIDAAFGRGSNRELLAEVVGKLDVHVELSGGIRDDESLAAALATGCARVNLGTAALENPQWCAEVIAEHGERVAVGLDVRIVAGQHRLRAAAGRRTAATCGTCWNALLSKAVHVLWSPTSARTARSPAPIWICFVRSRNAPTPR
;
A
#
# COMPACT_ATOMS: atom_id res chain seq x y z
N MET A 1 0.14 0.93 17.83
CA MET A 1 0.42 1.56 16.53
C MET A 1 1.44 0.67 15.83
N ILE A 2 1.11 0.12 14.67
CA ILE A 2 2.03 -0.74 13.90
C ILE A 2 2.69 0.12 12.83
N VAL A 3 4.00 0.01 12.68
CA VAL A 3 4.79 0.67 11.64
C VAL A 3 5.18 -0.39 10.62
N LEU A 4 4.84 -0.14 9.35
CA LEU A 4 5.26 -1.01 8.25
C LEU A 4 6.29 -0.24 7.41
N PRO A 5 7.60 -0.54 7.50
CA PRO A 5 8.55 -0.08 6.49
C PRO A 5 8.13 -0.52 5.10
N ALA A 6 8.37 0.34 4.11
CA ALA A 6 7.99 0.08 2.73
C ALA A 6 9.19 -0.27 1.84
N VAL A 7 8.96 -1.15 0.87
CA VAL A 7 9.88 -1.45 -0.22
C VAL A 7 9.11 -1.26 -1.53
N ASP A 8 9.45 -0.21 -2.27
CA ASP A 8 8.91 0.07 -3.59
C ASP A 8 9.76 -0.66 -4.65
N VAL A 9 9.13 -1.42 -5.55
CA VAL A 9 9.81 -2.20 -6.58
C VAL A 9 9.48 -1.68 -7.98
N VAL A 10 10.53 -1.33 -8.74
CA VAL A 10 10.47 -0.93 -10.17
C VAL A 10 11.54 -1.72 -10.91
N ASP A 11 11.19 -2.33 -12.04
CA ASP A 11 12.07 -3.12 -12.90
C ASP A 11 12.90 -4.16 -12.10
N GLY A 12 12.24 -4.81 -11.14
CA GLY A 12 12.84 -5.79 -10.24
C GLY A 12 13.79 -5.25 -9.18
N ARG A 13 13.92 -3.93 -9.03
CA ARG A 13 14.84 -3.27 -8.09
C ARG A 13 14.10 -2.53 -6.99
N ALA A 14 14.69 -2.51 -5.79
CA ALA A 14 14.25 -1.63 -4.72
C ALA A 14 14.57 -0.19 -5.11
N VAL A 15 13.55 0.66 -5.12
CA VAL A 15 13.68 2.07 -5.45
C VAL A 15 13.12 2.95 -4.33
N ARG A 16 13.54 4.21 -4.33
CA ARG A 16 12.90 5.25 -3.54
C ARG A 16 12.25 6.27 -4.46
N LEU A 17 10.93 6.41 -4.38
CA LEU A 17 10.23 7.48 -5.09
C LEU A 17 10.35 8.81 -4.34
N VAL A 18 10.93 9.82 -4.97
CA VAL A 18 10.87 11.19 -4.44
C VAL A 18 9.46 11.74 -4.67
N GLN A 19 8.69 11.92 -3.59
CA GLN A 19 7.30 12.40 -3.61
C GLN A 19 6.29 11.53 -4.38
N GLY A 20 6.58 10.24 -4.59
CA GLY A 20 5.65 9.32 -5.28
C GLY A 20 5.47 9.62 -6.77
N ARG A 21 6.47 10.25 -7.41
CA ARG A 21 6.51 10.47 -8.87
C ARG A 21 7.43 9.44 -9.52
N ALA A 22 6.88 8.60 -10.40
CA ALA A 22 7.66 7.70 -11.25
C ALA A 22 8.64 8.51 -12.12
N GLY A 23 9.88 8.03 -12.25
CA GLY A 23 10.96 8.74 -12.95
C GLY A 23 11.80 9.67 -12.06
N SER A 24 11.64 9.60 -10.75
CA SER A 24 12.49 10.28 -9.76
C SER A 24 13.19 9.30 -8.81
N GLU A 25 13.32 8.05 -9.25
CA GLU A 25 13.88 6.97 -8.44
C GLU A 25 15.37 7.16 -8.15
N SER A 26 15.77 6.87 -6.91
CA SER A 26 17.14 6.43 -6.61
C SER A 26 17.11 4.93 -6.38
N GLU A 27 17.96 4.18 -7.07
CA GLU A 27 18.08 2.72 -6.92
C GLU A 27 18.82 2.37 -5.62
N TYR A 28 18.26 1.43 -4.85
CA TYR A 28 18.81 0.97 -3.57
C TYR A 28 19.25 -0.52 -3.61
N GLY A 29 19.27 -1.14 -4.79
CA GLY A 29 19.70 -2.52 -4.98
C GLY A 29 18.54 -3.51 -5.13
N SER A 30 18.73 -4.74 -4.65
CA SER A 30 17.72 -5.80 -4.81
C SER A 30 16.55 -5.62 -3.83
N ALA A 31 15.34 -5.97 -4.27
CA ALA A 31 14.14 -5.95 -3.42
C ALA A 31 14.26 -6.91 -2.21
N VAL A 32 14.87 -8.08 -2.44
CA VAL A 32 15.10 -9.09 -1.41
C VAL A 32 16.03 -8.56 -0.31
N ASP A 33 17.15 -7.96 -0.68
CA ASP A 33 18.11 -7.44 0.31
C ASP A 33 17.52 -6.29 1.13
N ALA A 34 16.76 -5.41 0.49
CA ALA A 34 16.06 -4.33 1.16
C ALA A 34 15.04 -4.84 2.17
N ALA A 35 14.25 -5.86 1.81
CA ALA A 35 13.26 -6.45 2.70
C ALA A 35 13.91 -7.22 3.86
N LEU A 36 14.96 -8.00 3.60
CA LEU A 36 15.73 -8.70 4.64
C LEU A 36 16.42 -7.73 5.60
N ALA A 37 16.86 -6.56 5.11
CA ALA A 37 17.39 -5.51 5.98
C ALA A 37 16.34 -5.04 7.00
N TRP A 38 15.10 -4.81 6.56
CA TRP A 38 14.01 -4.44 7.47
C TRP A 38 13.71 -5.51 8.52
N GLN A 39 13.69 -6.77 8.11
CA GLN A 39 13.53 -7.88 9.05
C GLN A 39 14.67 -7.91 10.10
N ARG A 40 15.93 -7.74 9.66
CA ARG A 40 17.08 -7.69 10.58
C ARG A 40 17.03 -6.51 11.55
N ASP A 41 16.47 -5.39 11.10
CA ASP A 41 16.29 -4.18 11.92
C ASP A 41 15.07 -4.27 12.87
N GLY A 42 14.37 -5.42 12.88
CA GLY A 42 13.29 -5.71 13.82
C GLY A 42 11.88 -5.36 13.33
N ALA A 43 11.69 -5.16 12.02
CA ALA A 43 10.36 -4.94 11.47
C ALA A 43 9.51 -6.23 11.55
N GLU A 44 8.34 -6.16 12.18
CA GLU A 44 7.38 -7.29 12.21
C GLU A 44 6.49 -7.35 10.96
N TRP A 45 6.41 -6.24 10.24
CA TRP A 45 5.63 -6.09 9.02
C TRP A 45 6.41 -5.33 7.96
N ILE A 46 6.25 -5.71 6.69
CA ILE A 46 6.81 -5.00 5.54
C ILE A 46 5.69 -4.68 4.55
N HIS A 47 5.63 -3.44 4.07
CA HIS A 47 4.76 -3.01 2.99
C HIS A 47 5.51 -3.11 1.65
N LEU A 48 5.19 -4.08 0.83
CA LEU A 48 5.88 -4.35 -0.42
C LEU A 48 5.02 -3.90 -1.60
N VAL A 49 5.54 -3.01 -2.45
CA VAL A 49 4.75 -2.33 -3.50
C VAL A 49 5.29 -2.62 -4.88
N ASP A 50 4.46 -3.22 -5.75
CA ASP A 50 4.73 -3.33 -7.18
C ASP A 50 4.37 -2.02 -7.90
N ILE A 51 5.38 -1.18 -8.15
CA ILE A 51 5.18 0.10 -8.82
C ILE A 51 4.88 -0.12 -10.30
N ASP A 52 5.47 -1.12 -10.95
CA ASP A 52 5.21 -1.41 -12.36
C ASP A 52 3.77 -1.85 -12.58
N ALA A 53 3.24 -2.71 -11.72
CA ALA A 53 1.82 -3.07 -11.75
C ALA A 53 0.92 -1.87 -11.41
N ALA A 54 1.30 -1.04 -10.44
CA ALA A 54 0.53 0.16 -10.07
C ALA A 54 0.40 1.17 -11.20
N PHE A 55 1.43 1.30 -12.05
CA PHE A 55 1.42 2.17 -13.24
C PHE A 55 1.00 1.46 -14.53
N GLY A 56 0.73 0.16 -14.50
CA GLY A 56 0.34 -0.63 -15.66
C GLY A 56 1.46 -0.79 -16.70
N ARG A 57 2.72 -0.81 -16.27
CA ARG A 57 3.92 -0.92 -17.13
C ARG A 57 4.49 -2.34 -17.19
N GLY A 58 4.03 -3.21 -16.29
CA GLY A 58 4.55 -4.55 -16.14
C GLY A 58 4.05 -5.15 -14.84
N SER A 59 4.75 -6.18 -14.37
CA SER A 59 4.45 -6.85 -13.11
C SER A 59 5.71 -7.53 -12.61
N ASN A 60 5.99 -7.40 -11.31
CA ASN A 60 7.11 -8.04 -10.62
C ASN A 60 6.68 -9.29 -9.83
N ARG A 61 5.52 -9.87 -10.14
CA ARG A 61 4.87 -10.96 -9.37
C ARG A 61 5.82 -12.09 -8.93
N GLU A 62 6.64 -12.62 -9.83
CA GLU A 62 7.57 -13.71 -9.51
C GLU A 62 8.61 -13.29 -8.47
N LEU A 63 9.22 -12.12 -8.66
CA LEU A 63 10.16 -11.54 -7.70
C LEU A 63 9.48 -11.28 -6.35
N LEU A 64 8.24 -10.75 -6.35
CA LEU A 64 7.53 -10.46 -5.12
C LEU A 64 7.17 -11.74 -4.36
N ALA A 65 6.79 -12.81 -5.06
CA ALA A 65 6.59 -14.12 -4.45
C ALA A 65 7.90 -14.66 -3.84
N GLU A 66 9.04 -14.49 -4.52
CA GLU A 66 10.35 -14.85 -3.97
C GLU A 66 10.69 -14.05 -2.70
N VAL A 67 10.47 -12.73 -2.71
CA VAL A 67 10.70 -11.87 -1.56
C VAL A 67 9.83 -12.31 -0.38
N VAL A 68 8.53 -12.50 -0.61
CA VAL A 68 7.58 -12.94 0.44
C VAL A 68 7.99 -14.29 1.01
N GLY A 69 8.39 -15.25 0.17
CA GLY A 69 8.80 -16.59 0.62
C GLY A 69 10.12 -16.65 1.39
N LYS A 70 10.93 -15.58 1.33
CA LYS A 70 12.21 -15.46 2.07
C LYS A 70 12.10 -14.75 3.40
N LEU A 71 10.96 -14.13 3.69
CA LEU A 71 10.76 -13.33 4.90
C LEU A 71 10.05 -14.16 5.96
N ASP A 72 10.50 -14.02 7.21
CA ASP A 72 9.87 -14.60 8.39
C ASP A 72 8.84 -13.66 9.02
N VAL A 73 8.70 -12.45 8.46
CA VAL A 73 7.85 -11.36 8.93
C VAL A 73 6.63 -11.19 8.03
N HIS A 74 5.58 -10.53 8.54
CA HIS A 74 4.36 -10.37 7.77
C HIS A 74 4.55 -9.40 6.60
N VAL A 75 4.07 -9.77 5.42
CA VAL A 75 4.09 -8.89 4.24
C VAL A 75 2.69 -8.41 3.90
N GLU A 76 2.55 -7.09 3.76
CA GLU A 76 1.42 -6.46 3.08
C GLU A 76 1.82 -6.15 1.64
N LEU A 77 1.18 -6.79 0.66
CA LEU A 77 1.44 -6.57 -0.76
C LEU A 77 0.52 -5.49 -1.33
N SER A 78 1.07 -4.61 -2.16
CA SER A 78 0.33 -3.53 -2.84
C SER A 78 0.81 -3.38 -4.29
N GLY A 79 0.02 -2.68 -5.11
CA GLY A 79 0.38 -2.33 -6.48
C GLY A 79 -0.44 -3.06 -7.54
N GLY A 80 -1.24 -2.31 -8.31
CA GLY A 80 -1.95 -2.83 -9.48
C GLY A 80 -3.10 -3.82 -9.22
N ILE A 81 -3.47 -4.06 -7.95
CA ILE A 81 -4.56 -4.98 -7.58
C ILE A 81 -5.91 -4.29 -7.80
N ARG A 82 -6.65 -4.72 -8.84
CA ARG A 82 -7.87 -4.03 -9.31
C ARG A 82 -9.00 -4.94 -9.81
N ASP A 83 -8.76 -6.24 -9.83
CA ASP A 83 -9.66 -7.26 -10.33
C ASP A 83 -9.33 -8.60 -9.64
N ASP A 84 -10.19 -9.61 -9.82
CA ASP A 84 -10.06 -10.90 -9.15
C ASP A 84 -8.78 -11.64 -9.56
N GLU A 85 -8.33 -11.47 -10.80
CA GLU A 85 -7.11 -12.09 -11.30
C GLU A 85 -5.86 -11.52 -10.61
N SER A 86 -5.75 -10.19 -10.53
CA SER A 86 -4.65 -9.53 -9.83
C SER A 86 -4.69 -9.77 -8.32
N LEU A 87 -5.88 -9.87 -7.72
CA LEU A 87 -6.06 -10.24 -6.32
C LEU A 87 -5.60 -11.66 -6.04
N ALA A 88 -6.06 -12.64 -6.83
CA ALA A 88 -5.69 -14.04 -6.67
C ALA A 88 -4.18 -14.23 -6.79
N ALA A 89 -3.56 -13.59 -7.78
CA ALA A 89 -2.11 -13.63 -7.93
C ALA A 89 -1.36 -12.98 -6.77
N ALA A 90 -1.85 -11.84 -6.25
CA ALA A 90 -1.27 -11.19 -5.08
C ALA A 90 -1.34 -12.09 -3.84
N LEU A 91 -2.48 -12.74 -3.59
CA LEU A 91 -2.65 -13.67 -2.46
C LEU A 91 -1.82 -14.95 -2.63
N ALA A 92 -1.62 -15.42 -3.86
CA ALA A 92 -0.80 -16.59 -4.18
C ALA A 92 0.69 -16.40 -3.86
N THR A 93 1.17 -15.17 -3.71
CA THR A 93 2.55 -14.90 -3.24
C THR A 93 2.81 -15.41 -1.81
N GLY A 94 1.76 -15.71 -1.05
CA GLY A 94 1.87 -16.04 0.37
C GLY A 94 1.84 -14.82 1.29
N CYS A 95 1.58 -13.61 0.75
CA CYS A 95 1.49 -12.41 1.57
C CYS A 95 0.39 -12.55 2.65
N ALA A 96 0.66 -11.97 3.82
CA ALA A 96 -0.27 -11.99 4.94
C ALA A 96 -1.53 -11.18 4.61
N ARG A 97 -1.36 -10.08 3.86
CA ARG A 97 -2.43 -9.15 3.51
C ARG A 97 -2.16 -8.49 2.16
N VAL A 98 -3.22 -8.16 1.43
CA VAL A 98 -3.17 -7.25 0.27
C VAL A 98 -3.69 -5.86 0.62
N ASN A 99 -3.18 -4.83 -0.04
CA ASN A 99 -3.62 -3.45 0.14
C ASN A 99 -4.25 -2.92 -1.17
N LEU A 100 -5.56 -2.69 -1.12
CA LEU A 100 -6.34 -2.14 -2.23
C LEU A 100 -6.28 -0.61 -2.18
N GLY A 101 -5.49 -0.03 -3.10
CA GLY A 101 -5.39 1.42 -3.26
C GLY A 101 -6.47 1.99 -4.17
N THR A 102 -6.08 2.39 -5.39
CA THR A 102 -6.97 3.03 -6.37
C THR A 102 -8.26 2.26 -6.65
N ALA A 103 -8.22 0.93 -6.67
CA ALA A 103 -9.38 0.09 -6.92
C ALA A 103 -10.51 0.28 -5.88
N ALA A 104 -10.18 0.59 -4.62
CA ALA A 104 -11.18 0.88 -3.60
C ALA A 104 -11.98 2.16 -3.89
N LEU A 105 -11.39 3.10 -4.62
CA LEU A 105 -12.06 4.35 -5.04
C LEU A 105 -12.80 4.20 -6.37
N GLU A 106 -12.25 3.42 -7.30
CA GLU A 106 -12.81 3.24 -8.64
C GLU A 106 -13.94 2.20 -8.66
N ASN A 107 -13.84 1.15 -7.84
CA ASN A 107 -14.84 0.09 -7.71
C ASN A 107 -15.08 -0.29 -6.23
N PRO A 108 -15.80 0.57 -5.48
CA PRO A 108 -16.05 0.35 -4.05
C PRO A 108 -16.94 -0.87 -3.78
N GLN A 109 -17.77 -1.29 -4.74
CA GLN A 109 -18.61 -2.49 -4.60
C GLN A 109 -17.74 -3.74 -4.62
N TRP A 110 -16.89 -3.90 -5.64
CA TRP A 110 -15.92 -5.00 -5.72
C TRP A 110 -15.01 -5.03 -4.49
N CYS A 111 -14.51 -3.88 -4.06
CA CYS A 111 -13.70 -3.79 -2.85
C CYS A 111 -14.46 -4.30 -1.60
N ALA A 112 -15.75 -4.00 -1.48
CA ALA A 112 -16.57 -4.50 -0.38
C ALA A 112 -16.82 -6.02 -0.45
N GLU A 113 -16.97 -6.58 -1.65
CA GLU A 113 -17.10 -8.02 -1.88
C GLU A 113 -15.80 -8.75 -1.49
N VAL A 114 -14.66 -8.26 -1.96
CA VAL A 114 -13.32 -8.77 -1.63
C VAL A 114 -13.04 -8.72 -0.13
N ILE A 115 -13.41 -7.63 0.55
CA ILE A 115 -13.29 -7.53 2.01
C ILE A 115 -14.20 -8.54 2.72
N ALA A 116 -15.43 -8.74 2.23
CA ALA A 116 -16.34 -9.70 2.83
C ALA A 116 -15.85 -11.15 2.67
N GLU A 117 -15.21 -11.46 1.55
CA GLU A 117 -14.67 -12.79 1.25
C GLU A 117 -13.37 -13.09 2.02
N HIS A 118 -12.43 -12.14 2.06
CA HIS A 118 -11.08 -12.39 2.55
C HIS A 118 -10.77 -11.78 3.93
N GLY A 119 -11.66 -10.96 4.47
CA GLY A 119 -11.59 -10.44 5.84
C GLY A 119 -10.29 -9.69 6.15
N GLU A 120 -9.57 -10.16 7.17
CA GLU A 120 -8.33 -9.52 7.67
C GLU A 120 -7.17 -9.56 6.67
N ARG A 121 -7.26 -10.40 5.62
CA ARG A 121 -6.27 -10.46 4.53
C ARG A 121 -6.39 -9.30 3.55
N VAL A 122 -7.29 -8.34 3.78
CA VAL A 122 -7.49 -7.16 2.92
C VAL A 122 -7.40 -5.86 3.72
N ALA A 123 -6.53 -4.96 3.28
CA ALA A 123 -6.45 -3.57 3.70
C ALA A 123 -6.90 -2.64 2.56
N VAL A 124 -7.30 -1.42 2.93
CA VAL A 124 -7.64 -0.36 1.98
C VAL A 124 -6.70 0.83 2.18
N GLY A 125 -6.03 1.25 1.11
CA GLY A 125 -5.13 2.40 1.09
C GLY A 125 -5.82 3.66 0.60
N LEU A 126 -5.88 4.70 1.45
CA LEU A 126 -6.51 5.98 1.12
C LEU A 126 -5.47 7.11 1.17
N ASP A 127 -5.12 7.67 0.00
CA ASP A 127 -4.32 8.90 -0.08
C ASP A 127 -5.25 10.10 0.14
N VAL A 128 -5.16 10.74 1.30
CA VAL A 128 -5.98 11.91 1.68
C VAL A 128 -5.13 13.17 1.65
N ARG A 129 -5.64 14.21 0.99
CA ARG A 129 -5.07 15.56 1.05
C ARG A 129 -6.04 16.52 1.73
N ILE A 130 -5.50 17.42 2.55
CA ILE A 130 -6.26 18.53 3.11
C ILE A 130 -6.07 19.74 2.19
N VAL A 131 -7.16 20.20 1.59
CA VAL A 131 -7.18 21.38 0.72
C VAL A 131 -8.24 22.33 1.26
N ALA A 132 -7.82 23.53 1.69
CA ALA A 132 -8.70 24.54 2.28
C ALA A 132 -9.60 24.00 3.43
N GLY A 133 -9.01 23.21 4.33
CA GLY A 133 -9.73 22.59 5.46
C GLY A 133 -10.62 21.40 5.10
N GLN A 134 -10.67 20.97 3.83
CA GLN A 134 -11.45 19.82 3.38
C GLN A 134 -10.56 18.61 3.06
N HIS A 135 -10.98 17.43 3.52
CA HIS A 135 -10.37 16.15 3.16
C HIS A 135 -10.78 15.73 1.74
N ARG A 136 -9.79 15.59 0.84
CA ARG A 136 -9.97 15.11 -0.53
C ARG A 136 -9.19 13.83 -0.74
N LEU A 137 -9.85 12.81 -1.29
CA LEU A 137 -9.21 11.55 -1.64
C LEU A 137 -8.47 11.69 -2.98
N ARG A 138 -7.38 10.94 -3.14
CA ARG A 138 -6.61 10.86 -4.38
C ARG A 138 -6.42 9.40 -4.75
N ALA A 139 -6.82 9.04 -5.97
CA ALA A 139 -6.37 7.81 -6.60
C ALA A 139 -4.87 7.89 -6.93
N ALA A 140 -4.12 6.82 -6.69
CA ALA A 140 -2.76 6.68 -7.20
C ALA A 140 -2.81 6.63 -8.74
N ALA A 141 -1.80 7.22 -9.40
CA ALA A 141 -1.69 7.50 -10.85
C ALA A 141 -2.24 8.86 -11.37
N GLY A 142 -2.42 9.87 -10.51
CA GLY A 142 -2.66 11.25 -10.98
C GLY A 142 -4.04 11.49 -11.60
N ARG A 143 -4.91 10.47 -11.63
CA ARG A 143 -6.33 10.60 -11.96
C ARG A 143 -7.04 11.32 -10.80
N ARG A 144 -7.60 12.49 -11.10
CA ARG A 144 -8.40 13.28 -10.15
C ARG A 144 -9.75 12.59 -9.98
N THR A 145 -9.94 11.86 -8.88
CA THR A 145 -11.28 11.64 -8.34
C THR A 145 -11.50 12.67 -7.24
N ALA A 146 -12.19 13.76 -7.58
CA ALA A 146 -12.65 14.75 -6.61
C ALA A 146 -13.85 14.19 -5.83
N ALA A 147 -13.66 13.05 -5.14
CA ALA A 147 -14.66 12.57 -4.20
C ALA A 147 -14.46 13.32 -2.88
N THR A 148 -15.46 14.11 -2.50
CA THR A 148 -15.58 14.62 -1.13
C THR A 148 -15.64 13.40 -0.22
N CYS A 149 -14.74 13.36 0.76
CA CYS A 149 -14.52 12.26 1.69
C CYS A 149 -15.84 11.56 2.14
N GLY A 150 -16.89 12.30 2.48
CA GLY A 150 -18.10 11.78 3.15
C GLY A 150 -18.73 10.48 2.62
N THR A 151 -18.96 10.30 1.32
CA THR A 151 -19.71 9.14 0.79
C THR A 151 -18.87 7.88 0.66
N CYS A 152 -17.67 7.98 0.07
CA CYS A 152 -16.75 6.82 -0.02
C CYS A 152 -16.20 6.43 1.36
N TRP A 153 -16.01 7.40 2.25
CA TRP A 153 -15.52 7.22 3.61
C TRP A 153 -16.43 6.35 4.46
N ASN A 154 -17.75 6.59 4.45
CA ASN A 154 -18.68 5.81 5.24
C ASN A 154 -18.88 4.39 4.72
N ALA A 155 -18.89 4.20 3.38
CA ALA A 155 -19.05 2.90 2.75
C ALA A 155 -17.82 1.99 2.96
N LEU A 156 -16.61 2.56 2.87
CA LEU A 156 -15.37 1.79 2.98
C LEU A 156 -14.92 1.62 4.43
N LEU A 157 -15.00 2.62 5.30
CA LEU A 157 -14.51 2.50 6.68
C LEU A 157 -15.38 1.62 7.58
N SER A 158 -16.68 1.50 7.29
CA SER A 158 -17.53 0.55 8.02
C SER A 158 -17.14 -0.90 7.73
N LYS A 159 -16.45 -1.16 6.61
CA LYS A 159 -16.09 -2.50 6.13
C LYS A 159 -14.59 -2.77 6.18
N ALA A 160 -13.73 -1.78 6.00
CA ALA A 160 -12.28 -1.95 6.05
C ALA A 160 -11.81 -2.35 7.45
N VAL A 161 -10.96 -3.36 7.51
CA VAL A 161 -10.33 -3.83 8.75
C VAL A 161 -9.07 -2.99 9.05
N HIS A 162 -8.38 -2.57 7.99
CA HIS A 162 -7.14 -1.80 8.05
C HIS A 162 -7.18 -0.66 7.03
N VAL A 163 -6.93 0.56 7.50
CA VAL A 163 -6.85 1.75 6.66
C VAL A 163 -5.43 2.26 6.69
N LEU A 164 -4.82 2.33 5.52
CA LEU A 164 -3.52 2.95 5.37
C LEU A 164 -3.68 4.44 5.06
N TRP A 165 -3.13 5.28 5.94
CA TRP A 165 -3.13 6.74 5.77
C TRP A 165 -1.72 7.25 5.51
N SER A 166 -1.52 7.93 4.37
CA SER A 166 -0.27 8.63 4.04
C SER A 166 -0.55 10.12 3.83
N PRO A 167 -0.33 10.99 4.83
CA PRO A 167 -0.38 12.42 4.60
C PRO A 167 0.77 12.78 3.65
N THR A 168 0.47 13.52 2.57
CA THR A 168 1.51 13.88 1.61
C THR A 168 2.67 14.66 2.24
N SER A 169 2.44 15.32 3.37
CA SER A 169 3.47 15.99 4.16
C SER A 169 4.43 15.04 4.87
N ALA A 170 4.01 13.85 5.33
CA ALA A 170 4.90 12.89 6.00
C ALA A 170 5.89 12.17 5.06
N ARG A 171 5.73 12.35 3.74
CA ARG A 171 6.64 11.85 2.68
C ARG A 171 8.00 12.57 2.66
N THR A 172 8.21 13.52 3.58
CA THR A 172 9.35 14.45 3.61
C THR A 172 10.30 14.22 4.79
N ALA A 173 10.03 13.26 5.69
CA ALA A 173 10.91 12.99 6.81
C ALA A 173 12.23 12.38 6.32
N ARG A 174 13.33 13.13 6.53
CA ARG A 174 14.72 12.75 6.21
C ARG A 174 15.11 11.53 7.04
N SER A 175 14.98 10.34 6.48
CA SER A 175 15.63 9.14 6.99
C SER A 175 16.48 8.53 5.87
N PRO A 176 17.69 8.00 6.16
CA PRO A 176 18.64 7.54 5.14
C PRO A 176 18.19 6.29 4.37
N ALA A 177 17.15 5.59 4.83
CA ALA A 177 16.58 4.42 4.15
C ALA A 177 15.33 4.79 3.31
N PRO A 178 14.95 3.99 2.29
CA PRO A 178 13.76 4.22 1.46
C PRO A 178 12.48 4.03 2.31
N ILE A 179 12.08 5.06 3.06
CA ILE A 179 11.08 4.92 4.11
C ILE A 179 9.75 5.56 3.73
N TRP A 180 8.70 4.76 3.84
CA TRP A 180 7.34 5.21 4.12
C TRP A 180 6.89 4.53 5.40
N ILE A 181 6.45 5.32 6.39
CA ILE A 181 5.83 4.79 7.60
C ILE A 181 4.33 4.75 7.37
N CYS A 182 3.85 3.52 7.27
CA CYS A 182 2.46 3.21 7.04
C CYS A 182 1.75 3.03 8.40
N PHE A 183 0.81 3.92 8.74
CA PHE A 183 0.00 3.79 9.95
C PHE A 183 -1.27 3.01 9.66
N VAL A 184 -1.44 1.89 10.37
CA VAL A 184 -2.66 1.08 10.29
C VAL A 184 -3.54 1.37 11.50
N ARG A 185 -4.76 1.87 11.26
CA ARG A 185 -5.82 1.93 12.28
C ARG A 185 -6.69 0.67 12.18
N SER A 186 -6.73 -0.13 13.24
CA SER A 186 -7.71 -1.21 13.42
C SER A 186 -9.02 -0.64 14.00
N ARG A 187 -10.16 -1.27 13.69
CA ARG A 187 -11.52 -0.86 14.11
C ARG A 187 -11.68 -0.56 15.60
N ASN A 188 -10.80 -1.07 16.47
CA ASN A 188 -10.89 -0.89 17.93
C ASN A 188 -10.06 0.27 18.50
N ALA A 189 -9.37 1.07 17.69
CA ALA A 189 -8.58 2.19 18.21
C ALA A 189 -9.42 3.48 18.34
N PRO A 190 -9.49 4.11 19.53
CA PRO A 190 -10.22 5.36 19.74
C PRO A 190 -9.70 6.46 18.80
N THR A 191 -10.61 7.30 18.33
CA THR A 191 -10.29 8.43 17.44
C THR A 191 -9.44 9.42 18.23
N PRO A 192 -8.20 9.75 17.79
CA PRO A 192 -7.45 10.82 18.42
C PRO A 192 -8.21 12.12 18.20
N ARG A 193 -8.42 12.87 19.30
CA ARG A 193 -9.03 14.21 19.28
C ARG A 193 -8.07 15.21 18.65
#